data_AF-A0A147H744-F1
#
_entry.id   AF-A0A147H744-F1
#
_cell.length_a   1.000
_cell.length_b   1.000
_cell.length_c   1.000
_cell.angle_alpha   90.00
_cell.angle_beta   90.00
_cell.angle_gamma   90.00
#
_symmetry.space_group_name_H-M   'P 1'
#
loop_
_entity.id
_entity.type
_entity.pdbx_description
1 polymer ?
#
loop_
_entity_poly.entity_id
_entity_poly.type
_entity_poly.pdbx_seq_one_letter_code
_entity_poly.pdbx_strand_id
1 'polypeptide(L)'
;MSKPAGAAGKAKARPAKSLPAITRSSAAEYLTFVAAAGQGGVEALYADENVWLTQKMMGQLYDVETPTINYHLKKVFADRELVEDAVIRNFRITATDGKTYDTKHYSLGAIIAVGYKVNSERAVQFRKWASGIVESFTIKGFAMDDERLKNDGSLLTKQYFEEQLQRIREIRLSERKFYQKITDIYATAVDYDRQSQATHRFFATVQNKLHWAIHGQTAAEVIYSRADASKDHMGLTAWKDAPLGKIQRFDVVVAKNYLSEREMAQLQRLVSAYLDLAEDMALRQIPMTMQDWETRLNRFIEATDRAVLQDAGKVTAEIAKAHAESEFEKYRVVQDRLFKSDFDRLLEGQGIADELAAAEALPQPPKKGGRDAA
;
A
#
# COMPACT_ATOMS: atom_id res chain seq x y z
N MET A 1 44.27 21.05 -55.93
CA MET A 1 44.23 21.95 -54.75
C MET A 1 42.89 21.81 -54.07
N SER A 2 42.93 21.46 -52.79
CA SER A 2 41.84 20.96 -51.97
C SER A 2 40.82 22.03 -51.58
N LYS A 3 39.55 21.63 -51.49
CA LYS A 3 38.52 22.31 -50.69
C LYS A 3 38.98 22.47 -49.23
N PRO A 4 38.53 23.51 -48.52
CA PRO A 4 38.22 23.42 -47.12
C PRO A 4 36.71 23.34 -46.88
N ALA A 5 36.37 22.40 -46.01
CA ALA A 5 35.08 22.21 -45.39
C ALA A 5 34.98 23.03 -44.08
N GLY A 6 33.75 23.24 -43.59
CA GLY A 6 33.50 23.42 -42.16
C GLY A 6 32.78 24.70 -41.76
N ALA A 7 31.51 24.86 -42.14
CA ALA A 7 30.59 25.73 -41.42
C ALA A 7 29.73 24.86 -40.48
N ALA A 8 30.12 24.81 -39.21
CA ALA A 8 29.38 24.14 -38.14
C ALA A 8 28.08 24.90 -37.83
N GLY A 9 26.97 24.42 -38.37
CA GLY A 9 25.63 24.85 -37.97
C GLY A 9 25.32 24.34 -36.57
N LYS A 10 25.27 25.24 -35.58
CA LYS A 10 24.77 24.96 -34.22
C LYS A 10 23.33 24.48 -34.29
N ALA A 11 23.10 23.18 -34.14
CA ALA A 11 21.78 22.64 -33.87
C ALA A 11 21.36 23.10 -32.46
N LYS A 12 20.43 24.07 -32.37
CA LYS A 12 19.71 24.38 -31.13
C LYS A 12 18.84 23.17 -30.80
N ALA A 13 19.29 22.32 -29.88
CA ALA A 13 18.45 21.33 -29.24
C ALA A 13 17.29 22.07 -28.53
N ARG A 14 16.05 21.84 -29.00
CA ARG A 14 14.85 22.25 -28.27
C ARG A 14 14.83 21.47 -26.95
N PRO A 15 14.52 22.09 -25.80
CA PRO A 15 14.30 21.33 -24.58
C PRO A 15 13.06 20.45 -24.80
N ALA A 16 13.21 19.15 -24.58
CA ALA A 16 12.08 18.24 -24.48
C ALA A 16 11.22 18.71 -23.31
N LYS A 17 9.99 19.20 -23.60
CA LYS A 17 8.98 19.41 -22.56
C LYS A 17 8.63 18.03 -22.00
N SER A 18 9.15 17.69 -20.82
CA SER A 18 8.65 16.56 -20.05
C SER A 18 7.23 16.92 -19.60
N LEU A 19 6.24 16.31 -20.26
CA LEU A 19 4.85 16.36 -19.83
C LEU A 19 4.77 15.72 -18.43
N PRO A 20 4.05 16.33 -17.48
CA PRO A 20 3.85 15.70 -16.18
C PRO A 20 3.05 14.41 -16.37
N ALA A 21 3.65 13.28 -16.04
CA ALA A 21 2.98 11.99 -16.02
C ALA A 21 1.86 12.07 -14.98
N ILE A 22 0.61 12.11 -15.42
CA ILE A 22 -0.57 12.09 -14.56
C ILE A 22 -0.58 10.73 -13.88
N THR A 23 -0.03 10.70 -12.67
CA THR A 23 0.25 9.45 -11.98
C THR A 23 -1.04 9.02 -11.29
N ARG A 24 -1.83 8.20 -12.00
CA ARG A 24 -2.78 7.19 -11.52
C ARG A 24 -3.41 7.45 -10.15
N SER A 25 -4.16 8.54 -10.06
CA SER A 25 -5.04 8.85 -8.94
C SER A 25 -6.31 7.96 -8.96
N SER A 26 -7.07 7.93 -7.85
CA SER A 26 -8.37 7.27 -7.72
C SER A 26 -9.36 7.68 -8.82
N ALA A 27 -10.42 6.91 -9.09
CA ALA A 27 -11.31 7.26 -10.21
C ALA A 27 -11.98 8.64 -10.06
N ALA A 28 -12.42 8.97 -8.85
CA ALA A 28 -13.02 10.26 -8.54
C ALA A 28 -12.02 11.41 -8.68
N GLU A 29 -10.84 11.25 -8.09
CA GLU A 29 -9.82 12.31 -8.12
C GLU A 29 -9.16 12.40 -9.51
N TYR A 30 -9.02 11.31 -10.26
CA TYR A 30 -8.58 11.35 -11.65
C TYR A 30 -9.55 12.17 -12.52
N LEU A 31 -10.86 11.93 -12.41
CA LEU A 31 -11.85 12.71 -13.16
C LEU A 31 -11.86 14.18 -12.72
N THR A 32 -11.72 14.41 -11.42
CA THR A 32 -11.63 15.74 -10.80
C THR A 32 -10.39 16.50 -11.25
N PHE A 33 -9.24 15.83 -11.29
CA PHE A 33 -7.96 16.34 -11.77
C PHE A 33 -8.01 16.64 -13.26
N VAL A 34 -8.54 15.70 -14.06
CA VAL A 34 -8.75 15.89 -15.50
C VAL A 34 -9.61 17.12 -15.79
N ALA A 35 -10.70 17.31 -15.03
CA ALA A 35 -11.56 18.48 -15.18
C ALA A 35 -10.86 19.80 -14.81
N ALA A 36 -9.94 19.78 -13.84
CA ALA A 36 -9.20 20.97 -13.40
C ALA A 36 -7.98 21.29 -14.29
N ALA A 37 -7.32 20.29 -14.87
CA ALA A 37 -6.03 20.44 -15.54
C ALA A 37 -6.09 21.14 -16.91
N GLY A 38 -7.25 21.20 -17.57
CA GLY A 38 -7.62 22.16 -18.63
C GLY A 38 -6.80 22.26 -19.92
N GLN A 39 -5.48 22.01 -19.96
CA GLN A 39 -4.65 22.21 -21.14
C GLN A 39 -3.44 21.28 -21.23
N GLY A 40 -3.38 20.56 -22.37
CA GLY A 40 -2.13 20.34 -23.10
C GLY A 40 -1.37 19.04 -22.82
N GLY A 41 -1.58 18.05 -23.69
CA GLY A 41 -0.56 17.04 -24.00
C GLY A 41 -0.90 15.62 -23.57
N VAL A 42 -1.96 15.07 -24.17
CA VAL A 42 -2.26 13.63 -24.25
C VAL A 42 -2.43 12.93 -22.90
N GLU A 43 -3.66 12.95 -22.40
CA GLU A 43 -4.36 11.71 -22.08
C GLU A 43 -5.86 12.03 -22.01
N ALA A 44 -6.34 12.91 -21.14
CA ALA A 44 -7.75 13.35 -21.14
C ALA A 44 -7.95 14.70 -21.84
N LEU A 45 -9.10 14.90 -22.49
CA LEU A 45 -9.44 16.13 -23.20
C LEU A 45 -10.57 16.87 -22.45
N TYR A 46 -10.34 18.14 -22.13
CA TYR A 46 -11.40 19.07 -21.73
C TYR A 46 -11.75 19.94 -22.92
N ALA A 47 -13.00 19.84 -23.39
CA ALA A 47 -13.49 20.59 -24.55
C ALA A 47 -15.00 20.78 -24.44
N ASP A 48 -15.47 21.99 -24.78
CA ASP A 48 -16.87 22.41 -24.71
C ASP A 48 -17.51 22.10 -23.35
N GLU A 49 -16.85 22.53 -22.27
CA GLU A 49 -17.30 22.34 -20.89
C GLU A 49 -17.54 20.87 -20.49
N ASN A 50 -16.86 19.95 -21.16
CA ASN A 50 -17.03 18.52 -20.95
C ASN A 50 -15.68 17.79 -20.93
N VAL A 51 -15.66 16.65 -20.24
CA VAL A 51 -14.50 15.75 -20.14
C VAL A 51 -14.66 14.62 -21.15
N TRP A 52 -13.61 14.37 -21.90
CA TRP A 52 -13.59 13.38 -22.96
C TRP A 52 -12.45 12.38 -22.75
N LEU A 53 -12.80 11.08 -22.72
CA LEU A 53 -11.85 9.98 -22.53
C LEU A 53 -11.95 8.96 -23.67
N THR A 54 -10.83 8.34 -24.03
CA THR A 54 -10.85 7.17 -24.93
C THR A 54 -11.28 5.90 -24.17
N GLN A 55 -11.63 4.83 -24.89
CA GLN A 55 -11.93 3.54 -24.25
C GLN A 55 -10.76 2.99 -23.44
N LYS A 56 -9.54 3.13 -23.98
CA LYS A 56 -8.31 2.68 -23.29
C LYS A 56 -8.14 3.40 -21.95
N MET A 57 -8.45 4.68 -21.92
CA MET A 57 -8.36 5.48 -20.71
C MET A 57 -9.47 5.19 -19.72
N MET A 58 -10.71 4.97 -20.18
CA MET A 58 -11.76 4.49 -19.30
C MET A 58 -11.36 3.14 -18.67
N GLY A 59 -10.63 2.30 -19.43
CA GLY A 59 -10.03 1.07 -18.91
C GLY A 59 -9.03 1.33 -17.79
N GLN A 60 -8.13 2.31 -17.95
CA GLN A 60 -7.21 2.73 -16.89
C GLN A 60 -7.94 3.36 -15.69
N LEU A 61 -8.94 4.21 -15.95
CA LEU A 61 -9.73 4.91 -14.95
C LEU A 61 -10.48 3.95 -14.03
N TYR A 62 -11.00 2.86 -14.59
CA TYR A 62 -11.77 1.86 -13.83
C TYR A 62 -10.98 0.57 -13.57
N ASP A 63 -9.70 0.52 -13.92
CA ASP A 63 -8.85 -0.68 -13.83
C ASP A 63 -9.52 -1.94 -14.42
N VAL A 64 -9.93 -1.82 -15.68
CA VAL A 64 -10.45 -2.93 -16.48
C VAL A 64 -9.87 -2.86 -17.89
N GLU A 65 -9.88 -4.00 -18.58
CA GLU A 65 -9.40 -4.03 -19.94
C GLU A 65 -10.34 -3.28 -20.90
N THR A 66 -9.77 -2.72 -21.97
CA THR A 66 -10.51 -2.01 -23.02
C THR A 66 -11.70 -2.80 -23.60
N PRO A 67 -11.63 -4.12 -23.80
CA PRO A 67 -12.79 -4.91 -24.25
C PRO A 67 -13.99 -4.83 -23.31
N THR A 68 -13.77 -4.77 -21.99
CA THR A 68 -14.83 -4.61 -20.99
C THR A 68 -15.53 -3.26 -21.13
N ILE A 69 -14.75 -2.18 -21.34
CA ILE A 69 -15.30 -0.85 -21.63
C ILE A 69 -16.14 -0.89 -22.92
N ASN A 70 -15.63 -1.51 -23.99
CA ASN A 70 -16.34 -1.63 -25.26
C ASN A 70 -17.66 -2.39 -25.10
N TYR A 71 -17.66 -3.46 -24.30
CA TYR A 71 -18.87 -4.22 -23.99
C TYR A 71 -19.92 -3.33 -23.28
N HIS A 72 -19.52 -2.57 -22.27
CA HIS A 72 -20.44 -1.71 -21.53
C HIS A 72 -20.97 -0.55 -22.39
N LEU A 73 -20.14 0.09 -23.19
CA LEU A 73 -20.59 1.13 -24.14
C LEU A 73 -21.65 0.60 -25.11
N LYS A 74 -21.43 -0.59 -25.69
CA LYS A 74 -22.42 -1.23 -26.56
C LYS A 74 -23.75 -1.45 -25.86
N LYS A 75 -23.72 -1.89 -24.59
CA LYS A 75 -24.94 -2.04 -23.78
C LYS A 75 -25.62 -0.71 -23.51
N VAL A 76 -24.89 0.32 -23.09
CA VAL A 76 -25.43 1.67 -22.84
C VAL A 76 -26.21 2.20 -24.05
N PHE A 77 -25.68 2.01 -25.27
CA PHE A 77 -26.37 2.43 -26.49
C PHE A 77 -27.54 1.51 -26.87
N ALA A 78 -27.39 0.19 -26.71
CA ALA A 78 -28.48 -0.76 -26.97
C ALA A 78 -29.68 -0.56 -26.04
N ASP A 79 -29.41 -0.26 -24.77
CA ASP A 79 -30.40 0.03 -23.73
C ASP A 79 -31.01 1.45 -23.91
N ARG A 80 -30.51 2.24 -24.87
CA ARG A 80 -30.90 3.64 -25.14
C ARG A 80 -30.73 4.56 -23.94
N GLU A 81 -29.78 4.27 -23.06
CA GLU A 81 -29.43 5.16 -21.93
C GLU A 81 -28.76 6.45 -22.45
N LEU A 82 -28.00 6.35 -23.56
CA LEU A 82 -27.37 7.48 -24.23
C LEU A 82 -27.53 7.35 -25.75
N VAL A 83 -27.54 8.50 -26.43
CA VAL A 83 -27.51 8.58 -27.90
C VAL A 83 -26.07 8.65 -28.36
N GLU A 84 -25.63 7.68 -29.18
CA GLU A 84 -24.22 7.50 -29.58
C GLU A 84 -23.61 8.79 -30.18
N ASP A 85 -24.31 9.41 -31.14
CA ASP A 85 -23.84 10.62 -31.83
C ASP A 85 -23.73 11.86 -30.91
N ALA A 86 -24.42 11.86 -29.76
CA ALA A 86 -24.38 12.96 -28.80
C ALA A 86 -23.19 12.86 -27.84
N VAL A 87 -22.66 11.65 -27.63
CA VAL A 87 -21.65 11.38 -26.59
C VAL A 87 -20.32 10.88 -27.14
N ILE A 88 -20.20 10.67 -28.45
CA ILE A 88 -18.95 10.31 -29.13
C ILE A 88 -18.45 11.47 -29.97
N ARG A 89 -17.16 11.75 -29.86
CA ARG A 89 -16.45 12.65 -30.78
C ARG A 89 -15.12 12.07 -31.21
N ASN A 90 -14.76 12.30 -32.47
CA ASN A 90 -13.45 11.95 -32.99
C ASN A 90 -12.51 13.13 -32.76
N PHE A 91 -11.44 12.89 -32.02
CA PHE A 91 -10.34 13.85 -31.90
C PHE A 91 -9.14 13.32 -32.64
N ARG A 92 -8.48 14.23 -33.34
CA ARG A 92 -7.25 13.95 -34.08
C ARG A 92 -6.09 13.91 -33.11
N ILE A 93 -5.47 12.74 -32.95
CA ILE A 93 -4.31 12.55 -32.06
C ILE A 93 -3.07 12.25 -32.90
N THR A 94 -1.97 12.94 -32.60
CA THR A 94 -0.65 12.58 -33.11
C THR A 94 -0.02 11.55 -32.18
N ALA A 95 0.21 10.34 -32.68
CA ALA A 95 0.90 9.30 -31.94
C ALA A 95 2.40 9.58 -31.85
N THR A 96 3.09 8.82 -30.99
CA THR A 96 4.54 8.93 -30.75
C THR A 96 5.39 8.65 -32.00
N ASP A 97 4.83 7.99 -33.01
CA ASP A 97 5.42 7.74 -34.32
C ASP A 97 5.24 8.90 -35.31
N GLY A 98 4.63 10.02 -34.86
CA GLY A 98 4.33 11.19 -35.69
C GLY A 98 3.12 11.03 -36.61
N LYS A 99 2.48 9.84 -36.63
CA LYS A 99 1.28 9.59 -37.42
C LYS A 99 0.05 10.12 -36.70
N THR A 100 -0.91 10.56 -37.50
CA THR A 100 -2.13 11.17 -37.01
C THR A 100 -3.28 10.18 -37.17
N TYR A 101 -4.01 9.91 -36.09
CA TYR A 101 -5.15 9.01 -36.08
C TYR A 101 -6.36 9.71 -35.47
N ASP A 102 -7.53 9.52 -36.08
CA ASP A 102 -8.79 9.95 -35.47
C ASP A 102 -9.21 8.89 -34.45
N THR A 103 -9.29 9.29 -33.18
CA THR A 103 -9.63 8.40 -32.07
C THR A 103 -10.97 8.82 -31.46
N LYS A 104 -11.84 7.84 -31.23
CA LYS A 104 -13.11 8.05 -30.54
C LYS A 104 -12.88 8.39 -29.08
N HIS A 105 -13.48 9.50 -28.65
CA HIS A 105 -13.58 9.89 -27.25
C HIS A 105 -15.04 9.96 -26.84
N TYR A 106 -15.26 9.69 -25.57
CA TYR A 106 -16.55 9.55 -24.94
C TYR A 106 -16.70 10.63 -23.88
N SER A 107 -17.82 11.33 -23.90
CA SER A 107 -18.13 12.44 -22.98
C SER A 107 -18.27 11.97 -21.53
N LEU A 108 -18.33 12.91 -20.58
CA LEU A 108 -18.53 12.64 -19.16
C LEU A 108 -19.79 11.80 -18.91
N GLY A 109 -20.88 12.03 -19.65
CA GLY A 109 -22.10 11.21 -19.53
C GLY A 109 -21.85 9.73 -19.83
N ALA A 110 -21.10 9.44 -20.90
CA ALA A 110 -20.72 8.07 -21.25
C ALA A 110 -19.74 7.46 -20.24
N ILE A 111 -18.78 8.26 -19.74
CA ILE A 111 -17.83 7.85 -18.71
C ILE A 111 -18.56 7.46 -17.42
N ILE A 112 -19.55 8.26 -17.00
CA ILE A 112 -20.39 7.99 -15.82
C ILE A 112 -21.21 6.71 -16.05
N ALA A 113 -21.91 6.58 -17.18
CA ALA A 113 -22.73 5.42 -17.49
C ALA A 113 -21.93 4.11 -17.46
N VAL A 114 -20.73 4.11 -18.04
CA VAL A 114 -19.82 2.96 -17.98
C VAL A 114 -19.37 2.69 -16.54
N GLY A 115 -19.02 3.73 -15.77
CA GLY A 115 -18.61 3.58 -14.36
C GLY A 115 -19.65 2.91 -13.46
N TYR A 116 -20.94 3.09 -13.77
CA TYR A 116 -22.03 2.38 -13.08
C TYR A 116 -22.18 0.91 -13.50
N LYS A 117 -21.74 0.53 -14.70
CA LYS A 117 -21.85 -0.85 -15.22
C LYS A 117 -20.59 -1.70 -15.00
N VAL A 118 -19.42 -1.08 -14.80
CA VAL A 118 -18.16 -1.78 -14.56
C VAL A 118 -18.09 -2.35 -13.14
N ASN A 119 -17.61 -3.58 -13.03
CA ASN A 119 -17.36 -4.25 -11.75
C ASN A 119 -15.86 -4.26 -11.43
N SER A 120 -15.38 -3.22 -10.75
CA SER A 120 -14.02 -3.11 -10.23
C SER A 120 -13.99 -2.30 -8.94
N GLU A 121 -12.90 -2.41 -8.17
CA GLU A 121 -12.71 -1.62 -6.93
C GLU A 121 -12.73 -0.11 -7.23
N ARG A 122 -12.10 0.33 -8.33
CA ARG A 122 -12.11 1.73 -8.78
C ARG A 122 -13.50 2.20 -9.20
N ALA A 123 -14.29 1.34 -9.85
CA ALA A 123 -15.68 1.65 -10.20
C ALA A 123 -16.57 1.73 -8.94
N VAL A 124 -16.32 0.91 -7.92
CA VAL A 124 -17.00 1.02 -6.62
C VAL A 124 -16.68 2.37 -5.97
N GLN A 125 -15.41 2.79 -5.93
CA GLN A 125 -15.02 4.09 -5.38
C GLN A 125 -15.66 5.25 -6.14
N PHE A 126 -15.66 5.17 -7.48
CA PHE A 126 -16.38 6.13 -8.33
C PHE A 126 -17.86 6.23 -7.96
N ARG A 127 -18.56 5.10 -7.78
CA ARG A 127 -19.98 5.08 -7.41
C ARG A 127 -20.22 5.64 -6.01
N LYS A 128 -19.35 5.37 -5.04
CA LYS A 128 -19.44 5.96 -3.69
C LYS A 128 -19.35 7.48 -3.75
N TRP A 129 -18.36 7.99 -4.48
CA TRP A 129 -18.19 9.42 -4.70
C TRP A 129 -19.40 10.04 -5.42
N ALA A 130 -19.85 9.45 -6.52
CA ALA A 130 -21.00 9.93 -7.28
C ALA A 130 -22.29 9.91 -6.44
N SER A 131 -22.48 8.88 -5.61
CA SER A 131 -23.62 8.79 -4.69
C SER A 131 -23.60 9.91 -3.65
N GLY A 132 -22.43 10.25 -3.10
CA GLY A 132 -22.28 11.37 -2.18
C GLY A 132 -22.61 12.73 -2.81
N ILE A 133 -22.28 12.92 -4.10
CA ILE A 133 -22.69 14.12 -4.85
C ILE A 133 -24.22 14.16 -4.99
N VAL A 134 -24.83 13.05 -5.41
CA VAL A 134 -26.29 12.95 -5.58
C VAL A 134 -27.00 13.18 -4.25
N GLU A 135 -26.51 12.60 -3.16
CA GLU A 135 -27.05 12.79 -1.81
C GLU A 135 -26.93 14.26 -1.36
N SER A 136 -25.75 14.86 -1.50
CA SER A 136 -25.55 16.27 -1.15
C SER A 136 -26.45 17.18 -1.96
N PHE A 137 -26.53 16.97 -3.28
CA PHE A 137 -27.39 17.75 -4.15
C PHE A 137 -28.88 17.58 -3.79
N THR A 138 -29.30 16.36 -3.47
CA THR A 138 -30.70 16.06 -3.12
C THR A 138 -31.09 16.69 -1.78
N ILE A 139 -30.21 16.65 -0.78
CA ILE A 139 -30.51 17.17 0.57
C ILE A 139 -30.31 18.69 0.65
N LYS A 140 -29.23 19.22 0.06
CA LYS A 140 -28.81 20.63 0.21
C LYS A 140 -29.19 21.52 -0.97
N GLY A 141 -29.56 20.94 -2.11
CA GLY A 141 -29.81 21.65 -3.37
C GLY A 141 -28.56 21.98 -4.18
N PHE A 142 -27.36 21.63 -3.69
CA PHE A 142 -26.10 21.80 -4.39
C PHE A 142 -25.06 20.76 -3.93
N ALA A 143 -24.05 20.54 -4.76
CA ALA A 143 -22.85 19.79 -4.40
C ALA A 143 -21.63 20.67 -4.69
N MET A 144 -20.78 20.89 -3.69
CA MET A 144 -19.56 21.68 -3.81
C MET A 144 -18.39 20.90 -3.21
N ASP A 145 -17.24 20.99 -3.87
CA ASP A 145 -15.99 20.42 -3.40
C ASP A 145 -15.18 21.51 -2.70
N ASP A 146 -15.52 21.75 -1.43
CA ASP A 146 -14.99 22.85 -0.63
C ASP A 146 -13.46 22.79 -0.49
N GLU A 147 -12.92 21.58 -0.31
CA GLU A 147 -11.48 21.38 -0.14
C GLU A 147 -10.73 21.73 -1.42
N ARG A 148 -11.22 21.30 -2.59
CA ARG A 148 -10.59 21.67 -3.86
C ARG A 148 -10.72 23.16 -4.15
N LEU A 149 -11.85 23.78 -3.79
CA LEU A 149 -12.07 25.22 -3.97
C LEU A 149 -11.11 26.07 -3.13
N LYS A 150 -10.83 25.66 -1.89
CA LYS A 150 -9.83 26.32 -1.02
C LYS A 150 -8.40 26.18 -1.55
N ASN A 151 -8.14 25.16 -2.35
CA ASN A 151 -6.81 24.73 -2.77
C ASN A 151 -6.54 25.00 -4.28
N ASP A 152 -7.01 26.14 -4.79
CA ASP A 152 -6.80 26.59 -6.17
C ASP A 152 -7.19 25.57 -7.25
N GLY A 153 -8.20 24.74 -6.97
CA GLY A 153 -8.72 23.76 -7.93
C GLY A 153 -8.02 22.39 -7.91
N SER A 154 -7.13 22.12 -6.95
CA SER A 154 -6.48 20.81 -6.78
C SER A 154 -6.54 20.30 -5.34
N LEU A 155 -6.80 19.01 -5.15
CA LEU A 155 -6.63 18.34 -3.84
C LEU A 155 -5.16 17.94 -3.60
N LEU A 156 -4.38 17.78 -4.66
CA LEU A 156 -2.97 17.38 -4.63
C LEU A 156 -2.07 18.61 -4.63
N THR A 157 -2.17 19.40 -3.57
CA THR A 157 -1.33 20.59 -3.38
C THR A 157 0.06 20.24 -2.86
N LYS A 158 0.98 21.21 -2.85
CA LYS A 158 2.25 21.06 -2.12
C LYS A 158 2.02 20.74 -0.64
N GLN A 159 1.04 21.41 -0.02
CA GLN A 159 0.66 21.17 1.36
C GLN A 159 0.19 19.71 1.57
N TYR A 160 -0.62 19.16 0.66
CA TYR A 160 -1.01 17.74 0.74
C TYR A 160 0.21 16.81 0.83
N PHE A 161 1.21 16.99 -0.04
CA PHE A 161 2.41 16.15 -0.04
C PHE A 161 3.32 16.40 1.17
N GLU A 162 3.38 17.63 1.68
CA GLU A 162 4.08 17.96 2.93
C GLU A 162 3.42 17.28 4.14
N GLU A 163 2.09 17.27 4.21
CA GLU A 163 1.34 16.55 5.23
C GLU A 163 1.52 15.02 5.11
N GLN A 164 1.50 14.48 3.89
CA GLN A 164 1.77 13.05 3.67
C GLN A 164 3.18 12.67 4.12
N LEU A 165 4.18 13.50 3.78
CA LEU A 165 5.56 13.30 4.21
C LEU A 165 5.66 13.30 5.75
N GLN A 166 4.97 14.23 6.41
CA GLN A 166 4.95 14.28 7.87
C GLN A 166 4.31 13.03 8.49
N ARG A 167 3.16 12.58 7.97
CA ARG A 167 2.50 11.33 8.41
C ARG A 167 3.44 10.12 8.25
N ILE A 168 4.13 10.00 7.13
CA ILE A 168 5.08 8.88 6.89
C ILE A 168 6.25 8.93 7.89
N ARG A 169 6.77 10.12 8.20
CA ARG A 169 7.83 10.29 9.20
C ARG A 169 7.36 9.93 10.60
N GLU A 170 6.14 10.29 10.98
CA GLU A 170 5.54 9.88 12.25
C GLU A 170 5.40 8.34 12.34
N ILE A 171 4.95 7.70 11.25
CA ILE A 171 4.87 6.23 11.16
C ILE A 171 6.26 5.60 11.31
N ARG A 172 7.29 6.17 10.68
CA ARG A 172 8.68 5.72 10.81
C ARG A 172 9.16 5.77 12.25
N LEU A 173 8.92 6.88 12.94
CA LEU A 173 9.36 7.12 14.32
C LEU A 173 8.59 6.30 15.37
N SER A 174 7.38 5.86 15.04
CA SER A 174 6.52 5.07 15.93
C SER A 174 7.18 3.78 16.43
N GLU A 175 6.98 3.42 17.70
CA GLU A 175 7.42 2.12 18.27
C GLU A 175 6.43 0.97 18.00
N ARG A 176 5.38 1.23 17.19
CA ARG A 176 4.36 0.23 16.81
C ARG A 176 4.96 -0.97 16.08
N LYS A 177 4.21 -2.08 16.08
CA LYS A 177 4.60 -3.33 15.41
C LYS A 177 4.88 -3.07 13.92
N PHE A 178 5.87 -3.76 13.37
CA PHE A 178 6.33 -3.55 11.99
C PHE A 178 5.19 -3.62 10.95
N TYR A 179 4.31 -4.61 11.06
CA TYR A 179 3.18 -4.77 10.15
C TYR A 179 2.17 -3.61 10.26
N GLN A 180 2.02 -3.02 11.46
CA GLN A 180 1.14 -1.86 11.66
C GLN A 180 1.67 -0.63 10.92
N LYS A 181 2.99 -0.47 10.82
CA LYS A 181 3.57 0.64 10.04
C LYS A 181 3.21 0.54 8.55
N ILE A 182 3.18 -0.68 8.00
CA ILE A 182 2.77 -0.91 6.60
C ILE A 182 1.27 -0.61 6.42
N THR A 183 0.42 -1.01 7.38
CA THR A 183 -1.01 -0.67 7.34
C THR A 183 -1.25 0.83 7.51
N ASP A 184 -0.43 1.50 8.32
CA ASP A 184 -0.51 2.94 8.52
C ASP A 184 -0.07 3.69 7.24
N ILE A 185 0.93 3.20 6.49
CA ILE A 185 1.23 3.71 5.13
C ILE A 185 0.05 3.49 4.19
N TYR A 186 -0.54 2.30 4.18
CA TYR A 186 -1.68 2.03 3.31
C TYR A 186 -2.85 3.00 3.59
N ALA A 187 -3.03 3.41 4.83
CA ALA A 187 -4.04 4.40 5.22
C ALA A 187 -3.74 5.84 4.74
N THR A 188 -2.55 6.12 4.22
CA THR A 188 -2.23 7.39 3.56
C THR A 188 -2.69 7.45 2.10
N ALA A 189 -3.28 6.36 1.57
CA ALA A 189 -3.85 6.36 0.23
C ALA A 189 -4.90 7.45 0.05
N VAL A 190 -4.93 8.07 -1.14
CA VAL A 190 -5.90 9.12 -1.45
C VAL A 190 -7.34 8.61 -1.44
N ASP A 191 -7.54 7.35 -1.85
CA ASP A 191 -8.83 6.66 -1.85
C ASP A 191 -9.02 5.72 -0.64
N TYR A 192 -8.29 5.95 0.45
CA TYR A 192 -8.39 5.09 1.61
C TYR A 192 -9.83 4.96 2.13
N ASP A 193 -10.31 3.73 2.19
CA ASP A 193 -11.63 3.40 2.72
C ASP A 193 -11.52 2.20 3.68
N ARG A 194 -11.62 2.47 4.98
CA ARG A 194 -11.55 1.47 6.04
C ARG A 194 -12.59 0.35 5.91
N GLN A 195 -13.74 0.62 5.29
CA GLN A 195 -14.82 -0.36 5.13
C GLN A 195 -14.74 -1.13 3.80
N SER A 196 -13.76 -0.81 2.94
CA SER A 196 -13.60 -1.51 1.67
C SER A 196 -13.10 -2.94 1.86
N GLN A 197 -13.59 -3.85 1.02
CA GLN A 197 -13.10 -5.24 0.99
C GLN A 197 -11.59 -5.29 0.69
N ALA A 198 -11.08 -4.37 -0.14
CA ALA A 198 -9.65 -4.22 -0.43
C ALA A 198 -8.83 -3.99 0.85
N THR A 199 -9.28 -3.08 1.73
CA THR A 199 -8.60 -2.81 3.01
C THR A 199 -8.64 -4.02 3.94
N HIS A 200 -9.79 -4.68 4.05
CA HIS A 200 -9.90 -5.91 4.83
C HIS A 200 -8.97 -7.01 4.32
N ARG A 201 -8.88 -7.21 3.00
CA ARG A 201 -7.95 -8.15 2.35
C ARG A 201 -6.50 -7.77 2.62
N PHE A 202 -6.14 -6.50 2.45
CA PHE A 202 -4.79 -6.02 2.65
C PHE A 202 -4.33 -6.22 4.11
N PHE A 203 -5.15 -5.82 5.08
CA PHE A 203 -4.83 -5.98 6.51
C PHE A 203 -4.74 -7.45 6.94
N ALA A 204 -5.58 -8.32 6.37
CA ALA A 204 -5.53 -9.76 6.65
C ALA A 204 -4.26 -10.43 6.08
N THR A 205 -3.72 -9.93 4.97
CA THR A 205 -2.64 -10.60 4.24
C THR A 205 -1.25 -10.02 4.48
N VAL A 206 -1.14 -8.73 4.86
CA VAL A 206 0.14 -8.02 4.99
C VAL A 206 1.11 -8.73 5.94
N GLN A 207 0.62 -9.24 7.07
CA GLN A 207 1.46 -9.96 8.04
C GLN A 207 2.04 -11.24 7.41
N ASN A 208 1.20 -12.04 6.75
CA ASN A 208 1.64 -13.28 6.13
C ASN A 208 2.59 -13.05 4.96
N LYS A 209 2.38 -11.99 4.15
CA LYS A 209 3.31 -11.61 3.09
C LYS A 209 4.71 -11.29 3.62
N LEU A 210 4.79 -10.54 4.73
CA LEU A 210 6.08 -10.20 5.35
C LEU A 210 6.76 -11.42 5.97
N HIS A 211 6.02 -12.27 6.70
CA HIS A 211 6.57 -13.52 7.23
C HIS A 211 7.11 -14.43 6.11
N TRP A 212 6.33 -14.59 5.04
CA TRP A 212 6.74 -15.40 3.89
C TRP A 212 8.00 -14.87 3.22
N ALA A 213 8.09 -13.54 3.04
CA ALA A 213 9.26 -12.91 2.45
C ALA A 213 10.55 -13.16 3.26
N ILE A 214 10.46 -13.29 4.58
CA ILE A 214 11.63 -13.48 5.44
C ILE A 214 12.05 -14.94 5.54
N HIS A 215 11.10 -15.87 5.72
CA HIS A 215 11.41 -17.25 6.08
C HIS A 215 10.49 -18.29 5.42
N GLY A 216 9.72 -17.91 4.40
CA GLY A 216 8.94 -18.86 3.57
C GLY A 216 7.80 -19.57 4.29
N GLN A 217 7.29 -18.99 5.39
CA GLN A 217 6.16 -19.51 6.15
C GLN A 217 5.22 -18.35 6.49
N THR A 218 3.92 -18.63 6.56
CA THR A 218 2.93 -17.72 7.14
C THR A 218 3.07 -17.64 8.66
N ALA A 219 2.43 -16.67 9.31
CA ALA A 219 2.48 -16.54 10.77
C ALA A 219 1.97 -17.81 11.48
N ALA A 220 0.90 -18.42 10.95
CA ALA A 220 0.34 -19.67 11.47
C ALA A 220 1.29 -20.86 11.30
N GLU A 221 1.93 -20.99 10.15
CA GLU A 221 2.92 -22.05 9.88
C GLU A 221 4.17 -21.92 10.76
N VAL A 222 4.63 -20.70 11.04
CA VAL A 222 5.73 -20.47 12.00
C VAL A 222 5.36 -21.00 13.38
N ILE A 223 4.19 -20.61 13.90
CA ILE A 223 3.73 -21.05 15.22
C ILE A 223 3.62 -22.58 15.24
N TYR A 224 2.95 -23.17 14.25
CA TYR A 224 2.74 -24.62 14.19
C TYR A 224 4.04 -25.40 14.09
N SER A 225 5.00 -24.93 13.29
CA SER A 225 6.26 -25.65 13.06
C SER A 225 7.31 -25.44 14.16
N ARG A 226 7.25 -24.33 14.91
CA ARG A 226 8.28 -23.95 15.88
C ARG A 226 7.86 -24.16 17.33
N ALA A 227 6.57 -24.10 17.65
CA ALA A 227 6.06 -24.39 18.99
C ALA A 227 6.25 -25.87 19.32
N ASP A 228 7.15 -26.15 20.26
CA ASP A 228 7.57 -27.51 20.60
C ASP A 228 8.01 -27.56 22.08
N ALA A 229 7.25 -28.29 22.90
CA ALA A 229 7.49 -28.40 24.34
C ALA A 229 8.81 -29.08 24.71
N SER A 230 9.45 -29.79 23.77
CA SER A 230 10.73 -30.44 24.01
C SER A 230 11.93 -29.50 23.89
N LYS A 231 11.74 -28.32 23.30
CA LYS A 231 12.78 -27.31 23.14
C LYS A 231 12.86 -26.36 24.32
N ASP A 232 14.03 -25.78 24.53
CA ASP A 232 14.20 -24.67 25.46
C ASP A 232 13.23 -23.54 25.11
N HIS A 233 12.56 -23.02 26.14
CA HIS A 233 11.54 -21.97 26.02
C HIS A 233 10.45 -22.29 24.98
N MET A 234 10.16 -23.56 24.71
CA MET A 234 9.27 -24.02 23.64
C MET A 234 9.64 -23.58 22.22
N GLY A 235 10.90 -23.18 22.00
CA GLY A 235 11.35 -22.57 20.75
C GLY A 235 11.04 -21.08 20.64
N LEU A 236 10.52 -20.42 21.69
CA LEU A 236 10.42 -18.96 21.72
C LEU A 236 11.81 -18.33 21.87
N THR A 237 12.02 -17.24 21.14
CA THR A 237 13.21 -16.39 21.22
C THR A 237 12.93 -15.08 21.97
N ALA A 238 11.65 -14.71 22.12
CA ALA A 238 11.21 -13.55 22.88
C ALA A 238 9.80 -13.78 23.44
N TRP A 239 9.52 -13.27 24.63
CA TRP A 239 8.18 -13.27 25.25
C TRP A 239 8.08 -12.08 26.21
N LYS A 240 6.89 -11.80 26.75
CA LYS A 240 6.66 -10.59 27.54
C LYS A 240 7.61 -10.41 28.72
N ASP A 241 7.87 -11.49 29.45
CA ASP A 241 8.67 -11.47 30.68
C ASP A 241 10.09 -12.05 30.45
N ALA A 242 10.57 -12.11 29.20
CA ALA A 242 11.90 -12.62 28.86
C ALA A 242 13.04 -11.78 29.45
N PRO A 243 14.25 -12.35 29.70
CA PRO A 243 14.60 -13.78 29.60
C PRO A 243 14.19 -14.62 30.82
N LEU A 244 13.90 -13.97 31.94
CA LEU A 244 13.91 -14.64 33.24
C LEU A 244 12.52 -14.98 33.79
N GLY A 245 11.47 -14.40 33.22
CA GLY A 245 10.08 -14.62 33.59
C GLY A 245 9.43 -15.76 32.83
N LYS A 246 8.27 -16.20 33.33
CA LYS A 246 7.52 -17.32 32.75
C LYS A 246 6.92 -16.96 31.39
N ILE A 247 6.97 -17.91 30.46
CA ILE A 247 6.17 -17.90 29.25
C ILE A 247 4.70 -18.04 29.64
N GLN A 248 3.86 -17.20 29.04
CA GLN A 248 2.42 -17.22 29.23
C GLN A 248 1.72 -17.77 27.99
N ARG A 249 0.47 -18.23 28.16
CA ARG A 249 -0.36 -18.75 27.05
C ARG A 249 -0.55 -17.73 25.92
N PHE A 250 -0.55 -16.43 26.22
CA PHE A 250 -0.67 -15.40 25.18
C PHE A 250 0.64 -15.18 24.41
N ASP A 251 1.79 -15.62 24.92
CA ASP A 251 3.08 -15.47 24.22
C ASP A 251 3.24 -16.54 23.13
N VAL A 252 2.71 -17.74 23.35
CA VAL A 252 2.90 -18.88 22.44
C VAL A 252 2.09 -18.78 21.14
N VAL A 253 1.11 -17.87 21.09
CA VAL A 253 0.26 -17.65 19.91
C VAL A 253 0.75 -16.50 19.02
N VAL A 254 1.90 -15.91 19.34
CA VAL A 254 2.47 -14.76 18.62
C VAL A 254 3.64 -15.23 17.76
N ALA A 255 3.46 -15.26 16.43
CA ALA A 255 4.49 -15.74 15.50
C ALA A 255 5.84 -15.03 15.63
N LYS A 256 5.83 -13.72 15.93
CA LYS A 256 7.05 -12.91 16.16
C LYS A 256 7.95 -13.52 17.25
N ASN A 257 7.35 -14.12 18.27
CA ASN A 257 8.06 -14.67 19.43
C ASN A 257 8.90 -15.91 19.09
N TYR A 258 8.73 -16.50 17.90
CA TYR A 258 9.50 -17.65 17.42
C TYR A 258 10.53 -17.27 16.35
N LEU A 259 10.70 -15.99 16.06
CA LEU A 259 11.64 -15.52 15.03
C LEU A 259 13.05 -15.41 15.61
N SER A 260 14.04 -15.92 14.89
CA SER A 260 15.44 -15.71 15.23
C SER A 260 15.81 -14.23 15.14
N GLU A 261 16.90 -13.83 15.82
CA GLU A 261 17.43 -12.46 15.73
C GLU A 261 17.71 -12.05 14.29
N ARG A 262 18.25 -12.97 13.47
CA ARG A 262 18.51 -12.74 12.04
C ARG A 262 17.22 -12.48 11.27
N GLU A 263 16.17 -13.26 11.48
CA GLU A 263 14.87 -13.06 10.83
C GLU A 263 14.22 -11.74 11.27
N MET A 264 14.30 -11.43 12.55
CA MET A 264 13.82 -10.17 13.11
C MET A 264 14.54 -8.95 12.51
N ALA A 265 15.87 -9.01 12.41
CA ALA A 265 16.67 -7.96 11.79
C ALA A 265 16.34 -7.80 10.30
N GLN A 266 16.13 -8.89 9.57
CA GLN A 266 15.72 -8.82 8.17
C GLN A 266 14.31 -8.24 8.00
N LEU A 267 13.35 -8.62 8.85
CA LEU A 267 12.01 -8.06 8.86
C LEU A 267 12.05 -6.55 9.09
N GLN A 268 12.83 -6.10 10.08
CA GLN A 268 13.01 -4.69 10.37
C GLN A 268 13.62 -3.93 9.18
N ARG A 269 14.66 -4.48 8.54
CA ARG A 269 15.28 -3.87 7.35
C ARG A 269 14.29 -3.77 6.19
N LEU A 270 13.49 -4.81 5.95
CA LEU A 270 12.50 -4.84 4.89
C LEU A 270 11.42 -3.76 5.11
N VAL A 271 10.89 -3.65 6.32
CA VAL A 271 9.89 -2.62 6.67
C VAL A 271 10.47 -1.22 6.59
N SER A 272 11.70 -0.99 7.09
CA SER A 272 12.37 0.30 6.96
C SER A 272 12.57 0.72 5.50
N ALA A 273 13.04 -0.20 4.65
CA ALA A 273 13.23 0.09 3.23
C ALA A 273 11.90 0.36 2.50
N TYR A 274 10.80 -0.28 2.91
CA TYR A 274 9.47 0.05 2.38
C TYR A 274 8.98 1.44 2.85
N LEU A 275 9.30 1.84 4.09
CA LEU A 275 9.04 3.21 4.58
C LEU A 275 9.86 4.25 3.80
N ASP A 276 11.12 3.95 3.46
CA ASP A 276 11.95 4.80 2.59
C ASP A 276 11.31 4.97 1.21
N LEU A 277 10.80 3.88 0.63
CA LEU A 277 10.06 3.94 -0.63
C LEU A 277 8.84 4.86 -0.50
N ALA A 278 8.05 4.70 0.56
CA ALA A 278 6.86 5.53 0.76
C ALA A 278 7.21 7.02 0.90
N GLU A 279 8.29 7.33 1.61
CA GLU A 279 8.82 8.69 1.76
C GLU A 279 9.28 9.28 0.42
N ASP A 280 9.97 8.49 -0.42
CA ASP A 280 10.34 8.89 -1.79
C ASP A 280 9.11 9.23 -2.65
N MET A 281 8.04 8.44 -2.55
CA MET A 281 6.79 8.71 -3.28
C MET A 281 6.20 10.07 -2.90
N ALA A 282 6.17 10.39 -1.60
CA ALA A 282 5.68 11.68 -1.11
C ALA A 282 6.59 12.84 -1.55
N LEU A 283 7.91 12.70 -1.44
CA LEU A 283 8.88 13.70 -1.86
C LEU A 283 8.79 14.01 -3.36
N ARG A 284 8.54 12.98 -4.17
CA ARG A 284 8.37 13.11 -5.63
C ARG A 284 6.98 13.56 -6.05
N GLN A 285 6.11 13.86 -5.08
CA GLN A 285 4.74 14.31 -5.31
C GLN A 285 3.93 13.31 -6.15
N ILE A 286 4.15 12.02 -5.89
CA ILE A 286 3.41 10.95 -6.55
C ILE A 286 2.27 10.51 -5.61
N PRO A 287 1.01 10.77 -5.96
CA PRO A 287 -0.13 10.30 -5.18
C PRO A 287 -0.21 8.77 -5.25
N MET A 288 -0.76 8.18 -4.20
CA MET A 288 -0.82 6.74 -4.02
C MET A 288 -2.26 6.32 -3.71
N THR A 289 -2.77 5.35 -4.47
CA THR A 289 -4.04 4.68 -4.14
C THR A 289 -3.81 3.44 -3.28
N MET A 290 -4.88 2.91 -2.70
CA MET A 290 -4.88 1.64 -1.97
C MET A 290 -4.29 0.52 -2.83
N GLN A 291 -4.69 0.46 -4.11
CA GLN A 291 -4.20 -0.52 -5.07
C GLN A 291 -2.72 -0.32 -5.40
N ASP A 292 -2.25 0.93 -5.51
CA ASP A 292 -0.84 1.21 -5.76
C ASP A 292 0.02 0.74 -4.58
N TRP A 293 -0.40 0.97 -3.33
CA TRP A 293 0.32 0.49 -2.16
C TRP A 293 0.41 -1.04 -2.14
N GLU A 294 -0.68 -1.74 -2.42
CA GLU A 294 -0.71 -3.21 -2.49
C GLU A 294 0.21 -3.72 -3.61
N THR A 295 0.11 -3.15 -4.80
CA THR A 295 0.92 -3.55 -5.96
C THR A 295 2.40 -3.28 -5.71
N ARG A 296 2.74 -2.12 -5.14
CA ARG A 296 4.13 -1.77 -4.81
C ARG A 296 4.69 -2.64 -3.71
N LEU A 297 3.91 -3.02 -2.70
CA LEU A 297 4.39 -3.95 -1.68
C LEU A 297 4.80 -5.28 -2.29
N ASN A 298 3.98 -5.85 -3.18
CA ASN A 298 4.30 -7.11 -3.85
C ASN A 298 5.57 -6.97 -4.71
N ARG A 299 5.63 -5.93 -5.57
CA ARG A 299 6.81 -5.67 -6.41
C ARG A 299 8.07 -5.39 -5.61
N PHE A 300 7.95 -4.71 -4.47
CA PHE A 300 9.06 -4.42 -3.59
C PHE A 300 9.62 -5.70 -2.99
N ILE A 301 8.75 -6.61 -2.51
CA ILE A 301 9.17 -7.93 -2.02
C ILE A 301 9.87 -8.72 -3.13
N GLU A 302 9.28 -8.80 -4.32
CA GLU A 302 9.87 -9.51 -5.49
C GLU A 302 11.24 -8.93 -5.88
N ALA A 303 11.37 -7.61 -5.91
CA ALA A 303 12.62 -6.92 -6.26
C ALA A 303 13.76 -7.14 -5.25
N THR A 304 13.45 -7.67 -4.06
CA THR A 304 14.45 -8.06 -3.06
C THR A 304 14.83 -9.54 -3.14
N ASP A 305 14.53 -10.21 -4.26
CA ASP A 305 14.73 -11.64 -4.52
C ASP A 305 14.02 -12.53 -3.47
N ARG A 306 12.87 -12.06 -2.97
CA ARG A 306 12.04 -12.78 -2.00
C ARG A 306 10.76 -13.26 -2.65
N ALA A 307 10.32 -14.45 -2.27
CA ALA A 307 9.04 -14.97 -2.72
C ALA A 307 7.89 -14.13 -2.13
N VAL A 308 6.87 -13.87 -2.95
CA VAL A 308 5.59 -13.31 -2.49
C VAL A 308 4.63 -14.45 -2.26
N LEU A 309 3.93 -14.41 -1.13
CA LEU A 309 2.87 -15.36 -0.82
C LEU A 309 1.73 -15.21 -1.83
N GLN A 310 1.44 -16.27 -2.58
CA GLN A 310 0.37 -16.32 -3.60
C GLN A 310 -0.92 -17.00 -3.11
N ASP A 311 -0.86 -17.73 -1.98
CA ASP A 311 -1.96 -18.48 -1.41
C ASP A 311 -2.19 -18.13 0.08
N ALA A 312 -3.12 -18.81 0.74
CA ALA A 312 -3.45 -18.56 2.15
C ALA A 312 -2.47 -19.23 3.15
N GLY A 313 -1.46 -19.96 2.67
CA GLY A 313 -0.68 -20.90 3.45
C GLY A 313 -1.39 -22.24 3.67
N LYS A 314 -0.70 -23.18 4.31
CA LYS A 314 -1.16 -24.56 4.54
C LYS A 314 -1.83 -24.75 5.91
N VAL A 315 -1.59 -23.85 6.85
CA VAL A 315 -2.04 -23.98 8.25
C VAL A 315 -2.93 -22.79 8.60
N THR A 316 -4.11 -23.08 9.16
CA THR A 316 -5.02 -22.03 9.64
C THR A 316 -4.56 -21.48 10.98
N ALA A 317 -4.94 -20.24 11.28
CA ALA A 317 -4.63 -19.61 12.57
C ALA A 317 -5.19 -20.40 13.76
N GLU A 318 -6.35 -21.03 13.59
CA GLU A 318 -7.00 -21.85 14.63
C GLU A 318 -6.20 -23.13 14.93
N ILE A 319 -5.74 -23.84 13.90
CA ILE A 319 -4.92 -25.05 14.06
C ILE A 319 -3.58 -24.69 14.71
N ALA A 320 -2.93 -23.62 14.24
CA ALA A 320 -1.67 -23.15 14.82
C ALA A 320 -1.82 -22.76 16.29
N LYS A 321 -2.91 -22.07 16.65
CA LYS A 321 -3.22 -21.69 18.03
C LYS A 321 -3.44 -22.93 18.91
N ALA A 322 -4.27 -23.86 18.47
CA ALA A 322 -4.58 -25.08 19.24
C ALA A 322 -3.31 -25.92 19.47
N HIS A 323 -2.46 -26.05 18.45
CA HIS A 323 -1.16 -26.72 18.57
C HIS A 323 -0.25 -26.04 19.60
N ALA A 324 -0.04 -24.73 19.48
CA ALA A 324 0.83 -24.00 20.40
C ALA A 324 0.34 -24.02 21.85
N GLU A 325 -0.98 -23.92 22.07
CA GLU A 325 -1.56 -24.03 23.42
C GLU A 325 -1.40 -25.44 23.99
N SER A 326 -1.56 -26.48 23.16
CA SER A 326 -1.33 -27.87 23.57
C SER A 326 0.15 -28.10 23.97
N GLU A 327 1.09 -27.60 23.17
CA GLU A 327 2.52 -27.66 23.52
C GLU A 327 2.82 -26.85 24.80
N PHE A 328 2.15 -25.72 25.00
CA PHE A 328 2.32 -24.92 26.21
C PHE A 328 1.88 -25.66 27.47
N GLU A 329 0.76 -26.39 27.42
CA GLU A 329 0.31 -27.19 28.56
C GLU A 329 1.33 -28.28 28.95
N LYS A 330 2.01 -28.88 27.97
CA LYS A 330 3.10 -29.84 28.21
C LYS A 330 4.32 -29.14 28.82
N TYR A 331 4.73 -28.01 28.25
CA TYR A 331 5.91 -27.27 28.70
C TYR A 331 5.71 -26.61 30.06
N ARG A 332 4.48 -26.21 30.41
CA ARG A 332 4.19 -25.54 31.69
C ARG A 332 4.69 -26.35 32.89
N VAL A 333 4.58 -27.68 32.83
CA VAL A 333 5.08 -28.58 33.88
C VAL A 333 6.61 -28.51 34.00
N VAL A 334 7.32 -28.44 32.87
CA VAL A 334 8.78 -28.29 32.80
C VAL A 334 9.19 -26.92 33.33
N GLN A 335 8.52 -25.87 32.86
CA GLN A 335 8.75 -24.49 33.28
C GLN A 335 8.52 -24.33 34.78
N ASP A 336 7.43 -24.83 35.35
CA ASP A 336 7.14 -24.69 36.78
C ASP A 336 8.17 -25.41 37.65
N ARG A 337 8.77 -26.50 37.16
CA ARG A 337 9.87 -27.19 37.85
C ARG A 337 11.19 -26.42 37.80
N LEU A 338 11.48 -25.77 36.66
CA LEU A 338 12.77 -25.08 36.43
C LEU A 338 12.75 -23.62 36.87
N PHE A 339 11.56 -23.02 37.03
CA PHE A 339 11.42 -21.61 37.35
C PHE A 339 11.83 -21.31 38.80
N LYS A 340 12.76 -20.37 38.94
CA LYS A 340 13.13 -19.77 40.22
C LYS A 340 12.53 -18.36 40.32
N SER A 341 11.84 -18.07 41.41
CA SER A 341 11.30 -16.74 41.65
C SER A 341 12.41 -15.75 42.03
N ASP A 342 12.14 -14.46 41.90
CA ASP A 342 13.09 -13.41 42.29
C ASP A 342 13.43 -13.48 43.78
N PHE A 343 12.49 -13.93 44.61
CA PHE A 343 12.71 -14.22 46.02
C PHE A 343 13.74 -15.32 46.22
N ASP A 344 13.61 -16.43 45.49
CA ASP A 344 14.54 -17.57 45.60
C ASP A 344 15.95 -17.19 45.11
N ARG A 345 16.05 -16.43 44.01
CA ARG A 345 17.33 -15.93 43.48
C ARG A 345 18.02 -14.97 44.43
N LEU A 346 17.25 -14.13 45.14
CA LEU A 346 17.77 -13.19 46.13
C LEU A 346 18.32 -13.93 47.36
N LEU A 347 17.67 -15.02 47.78
CA LEU A 347 18.16 -15.88 48.87
C LEU A 347 19.43 -16.65 48.50
N GLU A 348 19.61 -17.01 47.23
CA GLU A 348 20.80 -17.71 46.71
C GLU A 348 21.99 -16.78 46.41
N GLY A 349 21.84 -15.46 46.62
CA GLY A 349 22.90 -14.47 46.35
C GLY A 349 23.18 -14.23 44.86
N GLN A 350 22.32 -14.71 43.97
CA GLN A 350 22.47 -14.64 42.50
C GLN A 350 21.82 -13.41 41.87
N GLY A 351 21.06 -12.63 42.66
CA GLY A 351 20.11 -11.63 42.15
C GLY A 351 20.66 -10.52 41.25
N ILE A 352 21.94 -10.13 41.37
CA ILE A 352 22.51 -9.01 40.60
C ILE A 352 23.41 -9.48 39.45
N ALA A 353 24.10 -10.62 39.61
CA ALA A 353 25.04 -11.12 38.59
C ALA A 353 24.32 -11.81 37.42
N ASP A 354 23.25 -12.55 37.69
CA ASP A 354 22.52 -13.30 36.65
C ASP A 354 21.59 -12.40 35.83
N GLU A 355 21.09 -11.29 36.37
CA GLU A 355 20.36 -10.28 35.59
C GLU A 355 21.28 -9.58 34.57
N LEU A 356 22.52 -9.26 34.96
CA LEU A 356 23.53 -8.70 34.08
C LEU A 356 23.97 -9.70 33.00
N ALA A 357 24.20 -10.97 33.37
CA ALA A 357 24.59 -12.02 32.42
C ALA A 357 23.44 -12.43 31.47
N ALA A 358 22.19 -12.51 31.95
CA ALA A 358 21.03 -12.84 31.11
C ALA A 358 20.65 -11.69 30.15
N ALA A 359 20.89 -10.43 30.54
CA ALA A 359 20.77 -9.27 29.66
C ALA A 359 21.87 -9.20 28.58
N GLU A 360 23.03 -9.84 28.80
CA GLU A 360 24.08 -10.02 27.79
C GLU A 360 23.86 -11.26 26.91
N ALA A 361 23.18 -12.30 27.42
CA ALA A 361 22.92 -13.56 26.70
C ALA A 361 21.72 -13.51 25.73
N LEU A 362 20.80 -12.56 25.90
CA LEU A 362 19.81 -12.21 24.88
C LEU A 362 20.34 -11.11 23.97
N PRO A 363 20.02 -11.13 22.66
CA PRO A 363 20.37 -10.05 21.77
C PRO A 363 19.70 -8.76 22.24
N GLN A 364 20.53 -7.77 22.58
CA GLN A 364 20.10 -6.44 22.97
C GLN A 364 19.21 -5.84 21.87
N PRO A 365 18.08 -5.19 22.20
CA PRO A 365 17.34 -4.42 21.21
C PRO A 365 18.28 -3.41 20.57
N PRO A 366 18.12 -3.09 19.26
CA PRO A 366 18.99 -2.13 18.59
C PRO A 366 19.04 -0.85 19.43
N LYS A 367 20.26 -0.42 19.78
CA LYS A 367 20.52 0.77 20.57
C LYS A 367 19.59 1.89 20.10
N LYS A 368 18.77 2.43 21.01
CA LYS A 368 18.04 3.68 20.80
C LYS A 368 19.06 4.67 20.24
N GLY A 369 18.87 5.11 19.00
CA GLY A 369 19.64 6.21 18.42
C GLY A 369 19.48 7.39 19.37
N GLY A 370 20.58 7.72 20.05
CA GLY A 370 20.63 8.81 21.01
C GLY A 370 20.17 10.10 20.32
N ARG A 371 19.34 10.84 21.04
CA ARG A 371 19.31 12.29 20.92
C ARG A 371 20.74 12.78 21.05
N ASP A 372 21.29 13.34 19.99
CA ASP A 372 22.32 14.37 20.11
C ASP A 372 21.77 15.64 19.48
N ALA A 373 21.93 16.71 20.24
CA ALA A 373 21.49 18.06 19.96
C ALA A 373 22.30 18.68 18.81
N ALA A 374 21.59 19.28 17.85
CA ALA A 374 21.88 20.56 17.20
C ALA A 374 20.72 20.90 16.25
#